data_AF-A0A833GXT6-F1
#
_entry.id   AF-A0A833GXT6-F1
#
_cell.length_a   1.000
_cell.length_b   1.000
_cell.length_c   1.000
_cell.angle_alpha   90.00
_cell.angle_beta   90.00
_cell.angle_gamma   90.00
#
_symmetry.space_group_name_H-M   'P 1'
#
loop_
_entity.id
_entity.type
_entity.pdbx_description
1 polymer ?
#
loop_
_entity_poly.entity_id
_entity_poly.type
_entity_poly.pdbx_seq_one_letter_code
_entity_poly.pdbx_strand_id
1 'polypeptide(L)'
;MSITRKGTGWELLQSWYILLTLVPFGFTSFLAFLYTFLRVKKITHLLASVVYLAGIVGLFILVDKYPDQESRPDWFDGAMFGLLGLWIVSIIHAVLIRKEFLLRLEAGEEKEAVDHSTMRTKIRKEMGVSKNPVNDVLVEYADEDLSVRVCRAILNNLPFAPNFDSYRDIDGAVRRLNPDADEELLRRAEQIAERDDGVLKVVKTGIALDRVDGGLGIYTGIKNSVDAIKNKDRERTFEADPQQAADAGVKALALAYIIASLYDGSPVDRVKSFLSTKAGQEALIYFAAVEVALPFTDNLAQASGNWMSSLLASTGSEAEKRFGQFAQGESLETAKGILQTLSQSLDQILDQTRNNLRPFIEKTQQVLPSIMNVTDSVTGGAATALDLLPIWKLLCARIAAEACATKAAR
;
A
#
# COMPACT_ATOMS: atom_id res chain seq x y z
N MET A 1 24.65 1.70 -19.53
CA MET A 1 23.74 1.63 -18.38
C MET A 1 22.34 1.46 -18.94
N SER A 2 21.58 0.45 -18.51
CA SER A 2 20.18 0.31 -18.95
C SER A 2 19.35 1.47 -18.38
N ILE A 3 18.39 1.94 -19.16
CA ILE A 3 17.38 2.91 -18.74
C ILE A 3 16.31 2.23 -17.89
N THR A 4 16.01 0.96 -18.20
CA THR A 4 14.92 0.15 -17.62
C THR A 4 15.45 -1.11 -16.98
N ARG A 5 14.64 -1.77 -16.14
CA ARG A 5 14.96 -3.07 -15.53
C ARG A 5 14.91 -4.20 -16.55
N LYS A 6 14.17 -4.03 -17.65
CA LYS A 6 14.07 -5.00 -18.77
C LYS A 6 15.33 -5.09 -19.65
N GLY A 7 16.33 -4.25 -19.42
CA GLY A 7 17.63 -4.32 -20.06
C GLY A 7 17.67 -3.78 -21.50
N THR A 8 18.89 -3.63 -22.04
CA THR A 8 19.14 -2.90 -23.29
C THR A 8 18.49 -3.53 -24.54
N GLY A 9 18.32 -4.85 -24.58
CA GLY A 9 17.67 -5.53 -25.70
C GLY A 9 16.19 -5.15 -25.83
N TRP A 10 15.45 -5.15 -24.71
CA TRP A 10 14.05 -4.71 -24.69
C TRP A 10 13.93 -3.23 -25.06
N GLU A 11 14.82 -2.39 -24.53
CA GLU A 11 14.83 -0.96 -24.86
C GLU A 11 15.05 -0.68 -26.34
N LEU A 12 15.88 -1.47 -27.02
CA LEU A 12 16.13 -1.35 -28.45
C LEU A 12 14.89 -1.78 -29.25
N LEU A 13 14.28 -2.91 -28.89
CA LEU A 13 13.05 -3.43 -29.51
C LEU A 13 11.90 -2.41 -29.42
N GLN A 14 11.70 -1.79 -28.25
CA GLN A 14 10.61 -0.82 -28.06
C GLN A 14 10.90 0.55 -28.68
N SER A 15 12.15 0.84 -29.06
CA SER A 15 12.55 2.10 -29.70
C SER A 15 12.40 2.10 -31.23
N TRP A 16 11.77 1.07 -31.82
CA TRP A 16 11.62 0.94 -33.27
C TRP A 16 10.90 2.11 -33.93
N TYR A 17 10.04 2.83 -33.19
CA TYR A 17 9.33 4.01 -33.67
C TYR A 17 10.27 5.12 -34.19
N ILE A 18 11.52 5.16 -33.74
CA ILE A 18 12.53 6.11 -34.25
C ILE A 18 12.75 5.89 -35.75
N LEU A 19 12.66 4.65 -36.24
CA LEU A 19 12.80 4.33 -37.66
C LEU A 19 11.71 5.00 -38.52
N LEU A 20 10.52 5.24 -37.96
CA LEU A 20 9.44 5.98 -38.63
C LEU A 20 9.79 7.45 -38.85
N THR A 21 10.75 8.01 -38.11
CA THR A 21 11.25 9.37 -38.40
C THR A 21 12.27 9.40 -39.55
N LEU A 22 12.80 8.24 -39.93
CA LEU A 22 13.83 8.12 -40.98
C LEU A 22 13.24 7.70 -42.33
N VAL A 23 12.27 6.77 -42.35
CA VAL A 23 11.75 6.17 -43.59
C VAL A 23 10.30 6.59 -43.86
N PRO A 24 9.92 6.98 -45.09
CA PRO A 24 10.75 7.27 -46.26
C PRO A 24 11.06 8.77 -46.34
N PHE A 25 12.00 9.30 -45.56
CA PHE A 25 12.29 10.75 -45.39
C PHE A 25 11.32 11.53 -44.49
N GLY A 26 11.03 11.04 -43.29
CA GLY A 26 10.26 11.82 -42.29
C GLY A 26 8.77 11.96 -42.55
N PHE A 27 8.27 11.51 -43.70
CA PHE A 27 6.84 11.47 -44.02
C PHE A 27 6.03 10.61 -43.05
N THR A 28 6.66 9.71 -42.29
CA THR A 28 5.99 8.92 -41.26
C THR A 28 6.34 9.35 -39.83
N SER A 29 6.99 10.51 -39.65
CA SER A 29 7.30 11.04 -38.30
C SER A 29 6.04 11.21 -37.46
N PHE A 30 4.90 11.60 -38.04
CA PHE A 30 3.63 11.66 -37.30
C PHE A 30 3.21 10.28 -36.76
N LEU A 31 3.42 9.19 -37.50
CA LEU A 31 3.13 7.83 -37.04
C LEU A 31 4.04 7.42 -35.87
N ALA A 32 5.28 7.90 -35.84
CA ALA A 32 6.20 7.68 -34.72
C ALA A 32 5.60 8.21 -33.40
N PHE A 33 5.13 9.46 -33.40
CA PHE A 33 4.56 10.09 -32.21
C PHE A 33 3.13 9.61 -31.91
N LEU A 34 2.36 9.22 -32.92
CA LEU A 34 1.07 8.57 -32.73
C LEU A 34 1.23 7.22 -32.04
N TYR A 35 2.19 6.39 -32.49
CA TYR A 35 2.51 5.11 -31.85
C TYR A 35 2.88 5.30 -30.38
N THR A 36 3.78 6.24 -30.07
CA THR A 36 4.17 6.48 -28.67
C THR A 36 2.99 6.98 -27.84
N PHE A 37 2.11 7.84 -28.38
CA PHE A 37 0.86 8.21 -27.72
C PHE A 37 -0.04 6.99 -27.47
N LEU A 38 -0.26 6.13 -28.46
CA LEU A 38 -1.14 4.97 -28.30
C LEU A 38 -0.65 4.02 -27.20
N ARG A 39 0.67 3.87 -27.06
CA ARG A 39 1.32 2.99 -26.06
C ARG A 39 1.36 3.58 -24.66
N VAL A 40 1.68 4.87 -24.49
CA VAL A 40 1.86 5.48 -23.14
C VAL A 40 0.85 6.57 -22.77
N LYS A 41 -0.13 6.84 -23.66
CA LYS A 41 -1.24 7.80 -23.48
C LYS A 41 -0.84 9.23 -23.07
N LYS A 42 0.40 9.65 -23.38
CA LYS A 42 0.90 11.00 -23.06
C LYS A 42 0.47 12.02 -24.12
N ILE A 43 -0.34 13.01 -23.72
CA ILE A 43 -0.92 14.02 -24.62
C ILE A 43 0.14 14.80 -25.41
N THR A 44 1.32 15.07 -24.84
CA THR A 44 2.39 15.79 -25.57
C THR A 44 2.87 15.02 -26.80
N HIS A 45 2.80 13.68 -26.80
CA HIS A 45 3.13 12.87 -27.98
C HIS A 45 2.03 12.98 -29.04
N LEU A 46 0.76 13.07 -28.63
CA LEU A 46 -0.34 13.34 -29.56
C LEU A 46 -0.19 14.71 -30.22
N LEU A 47 0.15 15.74 -29.44
CA LEU A 47 0.41 17.08 -29.98
C LEU A 47 1.58 17.07 -30.98
N ALA A 48 2.67 16.38 -30.64
CA ALA A 48 3.79 16.20 -31.58
C ALA A 48 3.34 15.51 -32.87
N SER A 49 2.53 14.44 -32.78
CA SER A 49 1.95 13.77 -33.94
C SER A 49 1.17 14.73 -34.83
N VAL A 50 0.33 15.59 -34.24
CA VAL A 50 -0.46 16.58 -34.97
C VAL A 50 0.44 17.61 -35.65
N VAL A 51 1.46 18.11 -34.97
CA VAL A 51 2.41 19.10 -35.51
C VAL A 51 3.17 18.55 -36.73
N TYR A 52 3.71 17.33 -36.63
CA TYR A 52 4.43 16.73 -37.76
C TYR A 52 3.49 16.37 -38.91
N LEU A 53 2.26 15.93 -38.63
CA LEU A 53 1.25 15.72 -39.66
C LEU A 53 0.91 17.02 -40.39
N ALA A 54 0.71 18.11 -39.64
CA ALA A 54 0.43 19.43 -40.22
C ALA A 54 1.57 19.92 -41.12
N GLY A 55 2.83 19.67 -40.71
CA GLY A 55 4.00 19.96 -41.56
C GLY A 55 3.99 19.19 -42.88
N ILE A 56 3.67 17.90 -42.84
CA ILE A 56 3.60 17.05 -44.06
C ILE A 56 2.42 17.46 -44.95
N VAL A 57 1.24 17.73 -44.38
CA VAL A 57 0.08 18.22 -45.14
C VAL A 57 0.40 19.58 -45.76
N GLY A 58 1.05 20.48 -45.01
CA GLY A 58 1.50 21.78 -45.50
C GLY A 58 2.48 21.67 -46.66
N LEU A 59 3.41 20.71 -46.62
CA LEU A 59 4.30 20.40 -47.73
C LEU A 59 3.51 20.06 -49.00
N PHE A 60 2.55 19.13 -48.91
CA PHE A 60 1.76 18.74 -50.08
C PHE A 60 0.92 19.89 -50.63
N ILE A 61 0.32 20.72 -49.77
CA ILE A 61 -0.44 21.90 -50.20
C ILE A 61 0.46 22.91 -50.92
N LEU A 62 1.69 23.15 -50.43
CA LEU A 62 2.61 24.08 -51.05
C LEU A 62 3.08 23.62 -52.43
N VAL A 63 3.42 22.32 -52.56
CA VAL A 63 3.87 21.73 -53.82
C VAL A 63 2.74 21.72 -54.86
N ASP A 64 1.50 21.42 -54.45
CA ASP A 64 0.32 21.45 -55.31
C ASP A 64 -0.02 22.88 -55.78
N LYS A 65 0.08 23.86 -54.89
CA LYS A 65 -0.26 25.26 -55.19
C LYS A 65 0.77 25.95 -56.10
N TYR A 66 2.04 25.58 -56.01
CA TYR A 66 3.15 26.20 -56.77
C TYR A 66 3.98 25.14 -57.50
N PRO A 67 3.41 24.49 -58.52
CA PRO A 67 4.04 23.34 -59.18
C PRO A 67 5.34 23.73 -59.92
N ASP A 68 5.33 24.87 -60.60
CA ASP A 68 6.41 25.31 -61.47
C ASP A 68 7.24 26.44 -60.85
N GLN A 69 8.52 26.51 -61.20
CA GLN A 69 9.46 27.48 -60.63
C GLN A 69 9.01 28.94 -60.85
N GLU A 70 8.38 29.24 -61.99
CA GLU A 70 7.89 30.58 -62.33
C GLU A 70 6.73 31.03 -61.43
N SER A 71 6.00 30.09 -60.81
CA SER A 71 4.86 30.37 -59.94
C SER A 71 5.24 30.57 -58.46
N ARG A 72 6.50 30.28 -58.10
CA ARG A 72 6.94 30.24 -56.70
C ARG A 72 7.19 31.64 -56.14
N PRO A 73 6.58 32.00 -55.01
CA PRO A 73 6.92 33.22 -54.29
C PRO A 73 8.36 33.19 -53.74
N ASP A 74 8.97 34.35 -53.52
CA ASP A 74 10.36 34.48 -53.01
C ASP A 74 10.63 33.73 -51.69
N TRP A 75 9.59 33.51 -50.86
CA TRP A 75 9.72 32.80 -49.59
C TRP A 75 9.62 31.27 -49.71
N PHE A 76 9.25 30.74 -50.88
CA PHE A 76 8.94 29.32 -51.08
C PHE A 76 10.12 28.42 -50.72
N ASP A 77 11.32 28.75 -51.21
CA ASP A 77 12.53 27.95 -50.95
C ASP A 77 12.87 27.94 -49.45
N GLY A 78 12.69 29.08 -48.77
CA GLY A 78 12.84 29.17 -47.31
C GLY A 78 11.86 28.27 -46.56
N ALA A 79 10.60 28.20 -46.99
CA ALA A 79 9.61 27.31 -46.41
C ALA A 79 9.96 25.82 -46.65
N MET A 80 10.47 25.47 -47.84
CA MET A 80 10.94 24.13 -48.16
C MET A 80 12.13 23.70 -47.29
N PHE A 81 13.11 24.59 -47.08
CA PHE A 81 14.21 24.34 -46.13
C PHE A 81 13.71 24.21 -44.69
N GLY A 82 12.70 25.00 -44.30
CA GLY A 82 12.05 24.87 -42.99
C GLY A 82 11.41 23.50 -42.76
N LEU A 83 10.79 22.93 -43.80
CA LEU A 83 10.19 21.58 -43.75
C LEU A 83 11.26 20.48 -43.65
N LEU A 84 12.40 20.63 -44.33
CA LEU A 84 13.57 19.76 -44.11
C LEU A 84 14.12 19.89 -42.68
N GLY A 85 14.15 21.10 -42.13
CA GLY A 85 14.48 21.34 -40.73
C GLY A 85 13.51 20.63 -39.78
N LEU A 86 12.20 20.67 -40.07
CA LEU A 86 11.17 19.98 -39.29
C LEU A 86 11.39 18.46 -39.26
N TRP A 87 11.86 17.87 -40.36
CA TRP A 87 12.25 16.47 -40.41
C TRP A 87 13.42 16.17 -39.45
N ILE A 88 14.51 16.94 -39.52
CA ILE A 88 15.66 16.76 -38.60
C ILE A 88 15.22 16.91 -37.14
N VAL A 89 14.39 17.92 -36.86
CA VAL A 89 13.81 18.14 -35.52
C VAL A 89 12.99 16.92 -35.07
N SER A 90 12.26 16.27 -35.97
CA SER A 90 11.48 15.06 -35.62
C SER A 90 12.36 13.89 -35.17
N ILE A 91 13.53 13.70 -35.80
CA ILE A 91 14.50 12.67 -35.41
C ILE A 91 15.05 12.96 -34.01
N ILE A 92 15.52 14.20 -33.79
CA ILE A 92 16.04 14.63 -32.48
C ILE A 92 14.98 14.48 -31.40
N HIS A 93 13.76 14.93 -31.67
CA HIS A 93 12.64 14.85 -30.74
C HIS A 93 12.31 13.39 -30.38
N ALA A 94 12.29 12.47 -31.36
CA ALA A 94 12.06 11.05 -31.12
C ALA A 94 13.13 10.41 -30.22
N VAL A 95 14.40 10.83 -30.37
CA VAL A 95 15.51 10.40 -29.50
C VAL A 95 15.38 11.00 -28.09
N LEU A 96 15.03 12.28 -27.96
CA LEU A 96 14.88 12.95 -26.67
C LEU A 96 13.76 12.33 -25.81
N ILE A 97 12.63 11.96 -26.42
CA ILE A 97 11.52 11.34 -25.67
C ILE A 97 11.78 9.87 -25.33
N ARG A 98 12.82 9.23 -25.90
CA ARG A 98 13.07 7.78 -25.75
C ARG A 98 13.14 7.35 -24.29
N LYS A 99 13.90 8.08 -23.47
CA LYS A 99 14.07 7.75 -22.05
C LYS A 99 12.73 7.77 -21.31
N GLU A 100 11.96 8.84 -21.50
CA GLU A 100 10.64 8.97 -20.86
C GLU A 100 9.66 7.92 -21.37
N PHE A 101 9.62 7.68 -22.69
CA PHE A 101 8.76 6.70 -23.31
C PHE A 101 8.99 5.29 -22.74
N LEU A 102 10.25 4.86 -22.65
CA LEU A 102 10.61 3.54 -22.14
C LEU A 102 10.21 3.36 -20.67
N LEU A 103 10.46 4.37 -19.82
CA LEU A 103 10.09 4.32 -18.41
C LEU A 103 8.57 4.27 -18.21
N ARG A 104 7.81 5.06 -18.97
CA ARG A 104 6.34 5.02 -18.92
C ARG A 104 5.77 3.71 -19.44
N LEU A 105 6.39 3.14 -20.47
CA LEU A 105 5.98 1.87 -21.04
C LEU A 105 6.23 0.71 -20.06
N GLU A 106 7.40 0.67 -19.44
CA GLU A 106 7.72 -0.32 -18.40
C GLU A 106 6.72 -0.24 -17.24
N ALA A 107 6.48 0.96 -16.69
CA ALA A 107 5.51 1.15 -15.62
C ALA A 107 4.07 0.80 -16.03
N GLY A 108 3.69 1.04 -17.29
CA GLY A 108 2.38 0.67 -17.83
C GLY A 108 2.20 -0.84 -17.95
N GLU A 109 3.19 -1.55 -18.47
CA GLU A 109 3.18 -3.02 -18.57
C GLU A 109 3.22 -3.68 -17.19
N GLU A 110 3.97 -3.13 -16.23
CA GLU A 110 3.95 -3.60 -14.83
C GLU A 110 2.56 -3.43 -14.20
N LYS A 111 1.93 -2.25 -14.37
CA LYS A 111 0.58 -2.00 -13.88
C LYS A 111 -0.44 -2.96 -14.49
N GLU A 112 -0.40 -3.17 -15.80
CA GLU A 112 -1.32 -4.08 -16.49
C GLU A 112 -1.13 -5.53 -16.02
N ALA A 113 0.11 -5.97 -15.80
CA ALA A 113 0.40 -7.29 -15.24
C ALA A 113 -0.18 -7.46 -13.82
N VAL A 114 -0.04 -6.44 -12.95
CA VAL A 114 -0.63 -6.42 -11.60
C VAL A 114 -2.15 -6.41 -11.64
N ASP A 115 -2.76 -5.66 -12.56
CA ASP A 115 -4.22 -5.64 -12.72
C ASP A 115 -4.74 -7.02 -13.18
N HIS A 116 -4.04 -7.66 -14.12
CA HIS A 116 -4.37 -9.03 -14.56
C HIS A 116 -4.18 -10.07 -13.45
N SER A 117 -3.09 -10.03 -12.67
CA SER A 117 -2.86 -10.94 -11.55
C SER A 117 -3.95 -10.76 -10.49
N THR A 118 -4.27 -9.51 -10.16
CA THR A 118 -5.36 -9.13 -9.24
C THR A 118 -6.69 -9.70 -9.71
N MET A 119 -7.07 -9.49 -10.98
CA MET A 119 -8.32 -10.04 -11.52
C MET A 119 -8.36 -11.56 -11.44
N ARG A 120 -7.24 -12.23 -11.77
CA ARG A 120 -7.14 -13.69 -11.68
C ARG A 120 -7.33 -14.19 -10.25
N THR A 121 -6.72 -13.52 -9.27
CA THR A 121 -6.87 -13.85 -7.86
C THR A 121 -8.31 -13.64 -7.39
N LYS A 122 -8.96 -12.53 -7.76
CA LYS A 122 -10.38 -12.28 -7.45
C LYS A 122 -11.27 -13.39 -8.02
N ILE A 123 -11.10 -13.74 -9.29
CA ILE A 123 -11.88 -14.82 -9.94
C ILE A 123 -11.65 -16.15 -9.23
N ARG A 124 -10.40 -16.51 -8.92
CA ARG A 124 -10.08 -17.77 -8.22
C ARG A 124 -10.76 -17.84 -6.85
N LYS A 125 -10.77 -16.73 -6.12
CA LYS A 125 -11.44 -16.61 -4.84
C LYS A 125 -12.96 -16.74 -4.98
N GLU A 126 -13.57 -16.00 -5.90
CA GLU A 126 -15.01 -16.07 -6.19
C GLU A 126 -15.46 -17.48 -6.58
N MET A 127 -14.61 -18.20 -7.32
CA MET A 127 -14.83 -19.59 -7.71
C MET A 127 -14.47 -20.62 -6.62
N GLY A 128 -13.97 -20.19 -5.46
CA GLY A 128 -13.57 -21.08 -4.36
C GLY A 128 -12.38 -22.00 -4.67
N VAL A 129 -11.55 -21.65 -5.66
CA VAL A 129 -10.39 -22.44 -6.10
C VAL A 129 -9.04 -21.83 -5.71
N SER A 130 -9.06 -20.71 -4.98
CA SER A 130 -7.83 -20.11 -4.47
C SER A 130 -7.22 -20.97 -3.37
N LYS A 131 -5.89 -21.07 -3.38
CA LYS A 131 -5.11 -21.82 -2.38
C LYS A 131 -4.25 -20.92 -1.51
N ASN A 132 -4.17 -19.63 -1.85
CA ASN A 132 -3.34 -18.68 -1.14
C ASN A 132 -4.23 -17.76 -0.27
N PRO A 133 -4.31 -18.03 1.06
CA PRO A 133 -5.15 -17.24 1.95
C PRO A 133 -4.70 -15.79 2.10
N VAL A 134 -3.41 -15.50 1.89
CA VAL A 134 -2.86 -14.14 1.96
C VAL A 134 -3.30 -13.32 0.76
N ASN A 135 -3.11 -13.85 -0.45
CA ASN A 135 -3.54 -13.19 -1.69
C ASN A 135 -5.06 -12.99 -1.72
N ASP A 136 -5.84 -13.93 -1.19
CA ASP A 136 -7.30 -13.81 -1.07
C ASP A 136 -7.74 -12.60 -0.26
N VAL A 137 -6.94 -12.20 0.74
CA VAL A 137 -7.18 -11.01 1.54
C VAL A 137 -6.62 -9.77 0.86
N LEU A 138 -5.33 -9.76 0.53
CA LEU A 138 -4.65 -8.56 0.01
C LEU A 138 -5.24 -8.03 -1.30
N VAL A 139 -5.82 -8.92 -2.13
CA VAL A 139 -6.44 -8.52 -3.40
C VAL A 139 -7.66 -7.60 -3.21
N GLU A 140 -8.31 -7.63 -2.05
CA GLU A 140 -9.43 -6.76 -1.70
C GLU A 140 -8.97 -5.29 -1.49
N TYR A 141 -7.73 -5.09 -1.03
CA TYR A 141 -7.23 -3.80 -0.58
C TYR A 141 -6.44 -3.08 -1.66
N ALA A 142 -7.16 -2.39 -2.55
CA ALA A 142 -6.54 -1.48 -3.52
C ALA A 142 -5.98 -0.23 -2.84
N ASP A 143 -5.14 0.54 -3.55
CA ASP A 143 -4.51 1.76 -3.03
C ASP A 143 -5.51 2.82 -2.54
N GLU A 144 -6.70 2.81 -3.14
CA GLU A 144 -7.82 3.70 -2.88
C GLU A 144 -8.73 3.20 -1.75
N ASP A 145 -8.57 1.94 -1.29
CA ASP A 145 -9.34 1.38 -0.19
C ASP A 145 -9.20 2.25 1.07
N LEU A 146 -10.30 2.45 1.78
CA LEU A 146 -10.33 3.34 2.94
C LEU A 146 -9.38 2.86 4.04
N SER A 147 -9.31 1.54 4.28
CA SER A 147 -8.42 0.94 5.28
C SER A 147 -6.95 1.21 4.94
N VAL A 148 -6.59 1.06 3.66
CA VAL A 148 -5.24 1.36 3.14
C VAL A 148 -4.91 2.83 3.30
N ARG A 149 -5.83 3.73 2.91
CA ARG A 149 -5.64 5.19 3.03
C ARG A 149 -5.48 5.63 4.48
N VAL A 150 -6.25 5.04 5.39
CA VAL A 150 -6.18 5.29 6.82
C VAL A 150 -4.85 4.81 7.40
N CYS A 151 -4.45 3.55 7.16
CA CYS A 151 -3.15 3.05 7.59
C CYS A 151 -2.01 3.94 7.06
N ARG A 152 -2.06 4.28 5.77
CA ARG A 152 -1.06 5.15 5.13
C ARG A 152 -1.00 6.52 5.80
N ALA A 153 -2.14 7.12 6.08
CA ALA A 153 -2.19 8.43 6.72
C ALA A 153 -1.70 8.39 8.16
N ILE A 154 -2.09 7.40 8.95
CA ILE A 154 -1.67 7.26 10.35
C ILE A 154 -0.16 7.01 10.41
N LEU A 155 0.33 6.00 9.69
CA LEU A 155 1.71 5.54 9.79
C LEU A 155 2.69 6.52 9.14
N ASN A 156 2.41 7.04 7.93
CA ASN A 156 3.35 7.96 7.26
C ASN A 156 3.47 9.34 7.96
N ASN A 157 2.59 9.61 8.93
CA ASN A 157 2.62 10.85 9.69
C ASN A 157 3.34 10.74 11.03
N LEU A 158 3.69 9.53 11.47
CA LEU A 158 4.51 9.29 12.64
C LEU A 158 5.98 9.27 12.23
N PRO A 159 6.85 10.13 12.78
CA PRO A 159 8.22 10.31 12.29
C PRO A 159 9.13 9.08 12.50
N PHE A 160 8.70 8.15 13.35
CA PHE A 160 9.42 6.92 13.68
C PHE A 160 8.84 5.67 12.99
N ALA A 161 7.72 5.81 12.28
CA ALA A 161 7.11 4.69 11.57
C ALA A 161 7.74 4.51 10.18
N PRO A 162 7.85 3.26 9.70
CA PRO A 162 8.23 3.04 8.31
C PRO A 162 7.14 3.57 7.37
N ASN A 163 7.54 3.97 6.15
CA ASN A 163 6.58 4.32 5.11
C ASN A 163 5.68 3.13 4.79
N PHE A 164 4.38 3.34 4.88
CA PHE A 164 3.35 2.38 4.52
C PHE A 164 3.17 2.33 2.99
N ASP A 165 3.74 1.28 2.40
CA ASP A 165 3.62 0.98 0.97
C ASP A 165 2.50 -0.05 0.76
N SER A 166 1.62 0.16 -0.21
CA SER A 166 0.58 -0.80 -0.55
C SER A 166 1.11 -1.87 -1.51
N TYR A 167 0.66 -3.09 -1.30
CA TYR A 167 0.83 -4.23 -2.18
C TYR A 167 -0.37 -5.14 -2.03
N ARG A 168 -0.69 -5.90 -3.08
CA ARG A 168 -1.97 -6.63 -3.21
C ARG A 168 -1.79 -8.14 -3.27
N ASP A 169 -0.55 -8.61 -3.19
CA ASP A 169 -0.17 -9.99 -3.25
C ASP A 169 1.20 -10.22 -2.58
N ILE A 170 1.59 -11.49 -2.49
CA ILE A 170 2.89 -11.92 -1.96
C ILE A 170 4.05 -11.40 -2.79
N ASP A 171 3.91 -11.35 -4.11
CA ASP A 171 4.92 -10.81 -5.00
C ASP A 171 5.31 -9.38 -4.64
N GLY A 172 4.32 -8.53 -4.37
CA GLY A 172 4.56 -7.17 -3.90
C GLY A 172 5.25 -7.12 -2.53
N ALA A 173 4.92 -8.03 -1.62
CA ALA A 173 5.60 -8.14 -0.32
C ALA A 173 7.07 -8.58 -0.48
N VAL A 174 7.35 -9.55 -1.36
CA VAL A 174 8.71 -10.01 -1.66
C VAL A 174 9.52 -8.87 -2.29
N ARG A 175 8.96 -8.18 -3.29
CA ARG A 175 9.62 -7.05 -3.96
C ARG A 175 9.84 -5.84 -3.04
N ARG A 176 9.02 -5.71 -2.00
CA ARG A 176 9.23 -4.69 -0.96
C ARG A 176 10.49 -4.95 -0.12
N LEU A 177 10.79 -6.22 0.16
CA LEU A 177 12.00 -6.63 0.90
C LEU A 177 13.21 -6.75 -0.01
N ASN A 178 13.02 -7.26 -1.23
CA ASN A 178 14.06 -7.43 -2.24
C ASN A 178 13.54 -6.96 -3.62
N PRO A 179 13.79 -5.70 -4.01
CA PRO A 179 13.32 -5.15 -5.28
C PRO A 179 13.77 -5.91 -6.53
N ASP A 180 14.88 -6.65 -6.42
CA ASP A 180 15.48 -7.43 -7.50
C ASP A 180 15.21 -8.94 -7.36
N ALA A 181 14.16 -9.32 -6.60
CA ALA A 181 13.75 -10.70 -6.41
C ALA A 181 13.50 -11.43 -7.75
N ASP A 182 14.07 -12.61 -7.90
CA ASP A 182 13.86 -13.47 -9.06
C ASP A 182 12.57 -14.30 -8.95
N GLU A 183 12.15 -14.89 -10.07
CA GLU A 183 10.93 -15.72 -10.16
C GLU A 183 10.96 -16.92 -9.21
N GLU A 184 12.15 -17.45 -8.87
CA GLU A 184 12.28 -18.57 -7.96
C GLU A 184 11.97 -18.16 -6.52
N LEU A 185 12.45 -16.98 -6.07
CA LEU A 185 12.13 -16.44 -4.76
C LEU A 185 10.63 -16.13 -4.63
N LEU A 186 10.02 -15.53 -5.66
CA LEU A 186 8.58 -15.27 -5.71
C LEU A 186 7.77 -16.56 -5.59
N ARG A 187 8.12 -17.58 -6.38
CA ARG A 187 7.48 -18.90 -6.35
C ARG A 187 7.61 -19.59 -4.99
N ARG A 188 8.76 -19.49 -4.32
CA ARG A 188 8.96 -20.04 -2.98
C ARG A 188 8.07 -19.36 -1.95
N ALA A 189 8.00 -18.03 -1.97
CA ALA A 189 7.14 -17.27 -1.06
C ALA A 189 5.66 -17.65 -1.23
N GLU A 190 5.20 -17.78 -2.48
CA GLU A 190 3.84 -18.23 -2.80
C GLU A 190 3.57 -19.65 -2.25
N GLN A 191 4.50 -20.59 -2.44
CA GLN A 191 4.36 -21.96 -1.92
C GLN A 191 4.33 -22.04 -0.39
N ILE A 192 5.07 -21.17 0.30
CA ILE A 192 5.01 -21.08 1.75
C ILE A 192 3.61 -20.62 2.17
N ALA A 193 3.08 -19.58 1.54
CA ALA A 193 1.75 -19.09 1.91
C ALA A 193 0.60 -20.07 1.66
N GLU A 194 0.72 -20.92 0.63
CA GLU A 194 -0.25 -21.98 0.35
C GLU A 194 -0.23 -23.12 1.38
N ARG A 195 0.91 -23.36 2.05
CA ARG A 195 1.16 -24.60 2.81
C ARG A 195 1.44 -24.40 4.29
N ASP A 196 1.88 -23.23 4.69
CA ASP A 196 2.26 -22.92 6.06
C ASP A 196 1.00 -22.69 6.92
N ASP A 197 0.75 -23.62 7.86
CA ASP A 197 -0.38 -23.53 8.77
C ASP A 197 -0.36 -22.25 9.64
N GLY A 198 0.83 -21.75 9.97
CA GLY A 198 1.01 -20.50 10.70
C GLY A 198 0.51 -19.29 9.92
N VAL A 199 0.76 -19.28 8.61
CA VAL A 199 0.24 -18.24 7.69
C VAL A 199 -1.28 -18.26 7.67
N LEU A 200 -1.89 -19.44 7.52
CA LEU A 200 -3.35 -19.58 7.52
C LEU A 200 -3.96 -19.15 8.87
N LYS A 201 -3.32 -19.50 10.00
CA LYS A 201 -3.74 -19.07 11.34
C LYS A 201 -3.76 -17.55 11.45
N VAL A 202 -2.69 -16.87 11.02
CA VAL A 202 -2.60 -15.41 11.10
C VAL A 202 -3.65 -14.71 10.24
N VAL A 203 -3.87 -15.19 9.01
CA VAL A 203 -4.93 -14.64 8.15
C VAL A 203 -6.31 -14.79 8.81
N LYS A 204 -6.60 -15.95 9.40
CA LYS A 204 -7.85 -16.18 10.14
C LYS A 204 -7.97 -15.30 11.38
N THR A 205 -6.88 -15.09 12.12
CA THR A 205 -6.85 -14.19 13.28
C THR A 205 -7.21 -12.76 12.88
N GLY A 206 -6.63 -12.23 11.81
CA GLY A 206 -6.99 -10.88 11.33
C GLY A 206 -8.48 -10.74 10.98
N ILE A 207 -9.04 -11.73 10.28
CA ILE A 207 -10.48 -11.77 9.98
C ILE A 207 -11.31 -11.86 11.26
N ALA A 208 -10.86 -12.63 12.25
CA ALA A 208 -11.57 -12.80 13.51
C ALA A 208 -11.55 -11.52 14.37
N LEU A 209 -10.42 -10.82 14.45
CA LEU A 209 -10.30 -9.56 15.19
C LEU A 209 -11.32 -8.54 14.69
N ASP A 210 -11.35 -8.28 13.37
CA ASP A 210 -12.33 -7.33 12.80
C ASP A 210 -13.79 -7.83 12.92
N ARG A 211 -14.03 -9.14 13.03
CA ARG A 211 -15.38 -9.71 13.25
C ARG A 211 -15.84 -9.63 14.70
N VAL A 212 -14.93 -9.76 15.66
CA VAL A 212 -15.22 -9.56 17.08
C VAL A 212 -15.64 -8.11 17.29
N ASP A 213 -15.01 -7.17 16.56
CA ASP A 213 -15.37 -5.75 16.53
C ASP A 213 -16.74 -5.50 15.85
N GLY A 214 -17.06 -6.24 14.78
CA GLY A 214 -18.32 -6.09 14.04
C GLY A 214 -19.53 -6.91 14.52
N GLY A 215 -19.34 -7.94 15.36
CA GLY A 215 -20.30 -9.05 15.51
C GLY A 215 -21.27 -9.00 16.69
N LEU A 216 -21.04 -8.16 17.70
CA LEU A 216 -21.92 -8.05 18.88
C LEU A 216 -22.46 -6.64 19.15
N GLY A 217 -22.12 -5.66 18.30
CA GLY A 217 -22.28 -4.24 18.63
C GLY A 217 -23.06 -3.38 17.65
N ILE A 218 -23.48 -3.85 16.48
CA ILE A 218 -24.05 -2.93 15.46
C ILE A 218 -25.37 -2.29 15.94
N TYR A 219 -26.13 -2.93 16.84
CA TYR A 219 -27.37 -2.36 17.38
C TYR A 219 -27.26 -1.73 18.78
N THR A 220 -26.21 -2.01 19.54
CA THR A 220 -26.03 -1.55 20.93
C THR A 220 -24.84 -0.61 21.11
N GLY A 221 -23.78 -0.82 20.34
CA GLY A 221 -22.54 -0.03 20.34
C GLY A 221 -22.74 1.38 19.81
N ILE A 222 -23.50 1.58 18.73
CA ILE A 222 -23.76 2.92 18.17
C ILE A 222 -24.51 3.82 19.18
N LYS A 223 -25.39 3.26 20.00
CA LYS A 223 -26.17 4.05 20.98
C LYS A 223 -25.33 4.44 22.21
N ASN A 224 -24.53 3.50 22.72
CA ASN A 224 -23.65 3.75 23.87
C ASN A 224 -22.40 4.58 23.49
N SER A 225 -21.86 4.42 22.28
CA SER A 225 -20.77 5.27 21.77
C SER A 225 -21.27 6.69 21.49
N VAL A 226 -22.48 6.88 20.94
CA VAL A 226 -23.09 8.23 20.83
C VAL A 226 -23.28 8.91 22.19
N ASP A 227 -23.63 8.16 23.25
CA ASP A 227 -23.76 8.70 24.61
C ASP A 227 -22.38 8.93 25.28
N ALA A 228 -21.39 8.06 25.03
CA ALA A 228 -19.99 8.26 25.45
C ALA A 228 -19.35 9.50 24.79
N ILE A 229 -19.71 9.78 23.54
CA ILE A 229 -19.21 10.90 22.76
C ILE A 229 -19.85 12.25 23.19
N LYS A 230 -21.04 12.23 23.81
CA LYS A 230 -21.71 13.45 24.31
C LYS A 230 -21.08 14.03 25.59
N ASN A 231 -20.39 13.23 26.38
CA ASN A 231 -19.72 13.69 27.62
C ASN A 231 -18.27 14.08 27.34
N LYS A 232 -18.04 15.37 27.05
CA LYS A 232 -16.69 15.96 26.83
C LYS A 232 -15.74 15.81 28.03
N ASP A 233 -16.28 15.56 29.23
CA ASP A 233 -15.56 15.47 30.50
C ASP A 233 -15.30 14.03 30.98
N ARG A 234 -15.55 13.00 30.16
CA ARG A 234 -15.28 11.60 30.54
C ARG A 234 -13.77 11.34 30.54
N GLU A 235 -13.26 10.83 31.65
CA GLU A 235 -11.87 10.35 31.77
C GLU A 235 -11.56 9.30 30.69
N ARG A 236 -10.37 9.38 30.10
CA ARG A 236 -9.89 8.48 29.05
C ARG A 236 -8.85 7.55 29.61
N THR A 237 -9.31 6.74 30.56
CA THR A 237 -8.52 5.73 31.23
C THR A 237 -9.07 4.33 30.98
N PHE A 238 -8.26 3.29 31.22
CA PHE A 238 -8.69 1.90 31.13
C PHE A 238 -9.89 1.62 32.05
N GLU A 239 -9.90 2.25 33.23
CA GLU A 239 -10.96 2.14 34.23
C GLU A 239 -12.25 2.82 33.76
N ALA A 240 -12.12 3.94 33.04
CA ALA A 240 -13.25 4.67 32.52
C ALA A 240 -13.85 4.02 31.27
N ASP A 241 -13.09 3.23 30.50
CA ASP A 241 -13.58 2.44 29.36
C ASP A 241 -13.07 0.99 29.34
N PRO A 242 -13.66 0.11 30.19
CA PRO A 242 -13.21 -1.27 30.32
C PRO A 242 -13.47 -2.12 29.07
N GLN A 243 -14.40 -1.72 28.20
CA GLN A 243 -14.67 -2.45 26.94
C GLN A 243 -13.55 -2.22 25.94
N GLN A 244 -13.17 -0.95 25.72
CA GLN A 244 -12.03 -0.62 24.87
C GLN A 244 -10.73 -1.19 25.43
N ALA A 245 -10.57 -1.19 26.76
CA ALA A 245 -9.38 -1.78 27.38
C ALA A 245 -9.31 -3.28 27.10
N ALA A 246 -10.42 -4.01 27.30
CA ALA A 246 -10.48 -5.44 27.02
C ALA A 246 -10.16 -5.74 25.56
N ASP A 247 -10.67 -4.93 24.63
CA ASP A 247 -10.37 -5.06 23.21
C ASP A 247 -8.88 -4.85 22.89
N ALA A 248 -8.28 -3.76 23.39
CA ALA A 248 -6.84 -3.53 23.27
C ALA A 248 -6.02 -4.70 23.87
N GLY A 249 -6.46 -5.28 24.99
CA GLY A 249 -5.84 -6.46 25.60
C GLY A 249 -5.92 -7.71 24.70
N VAL A 250 -7.06 -7.92 24.02
CA VAL A 250 -7.22 -9.01 23.04
C VAL A 250 -6.31 -8.80 21.84
N LYS A 251 -6.24 -7.58 21.30
CA LYS A 251 -5.37 -7.23 20.16
C LYS A 251 -3.88 -7.37 20.53
N ALA A 252 -3.50 -7.07 21.78
CA ALA A 252 -2.16 -7.37 22.30
C ALA A 252 -1.85 -8.88 22.26
N LEU A 253 -2.73 -9.70 22.86
CA LEU A 253 -2.55 -11.15 22.87
C LEU A 253 -2.55 -11.73 21.45
N ALA A 254 -3.36 -11.17 20.55
CA ALA A 254 -3.39 -11.56 19.15
C ALA A 254 -2.08 -11.25 18.43
N LEU A 255 -1.48 -10.07 18.64
CA LEU A 255 -0.14 -9.75 18.11
C LEU A 255 0.90 -10.78 18.54
N ALA A 256 0.91 -11.15 19.83
CA ALA A 256 1.83 -12.16 20.31
C ALA A 256 1.56 -13.56 19.72
N TYR A 257 0.30 -13.94 19.54
CA TYR A 257 -0.08 -15.17 18.85
C TYR A 257 0.32 -15.18 17.37
N ILE A 258 0.21 -14.04 16.68
CA ILE A 258 0.65 -13.87 15.30
C ILE A 258 2.15 -14.11 15.19
N ILE A 259 2.92 -13.52 16.10
CA ILE A 259 4.37 -13.69 16.17
C ILE A 259 4.73 -15.15 16.48
N ALA A 260 4.03 -15.78 17.42
CA ALA A 260 4.21 -17.19 17.76
C ALA A 260 3.96 -18.12 16.57
N SER A 261 2.92 -17.81 15.79
CA SER A 261 2.46 -18.65 14.68
C SER A 261 3.38 -18.56 13.45
N LEU A 262 4.06 -17.42 13.24
CA LEU A 262 4.84 -17.20 12.02
C LEU A 262 6.34 -17.44 12.19
N TYR A 263 6.89 -17.20 13.38
CA TYR A 263 8.33 -17.17 13.57
C TYR A 263 8.78 -18.28 14.52
N ASP A 264 9.89 -18.92 14.17
CA ASP A 264 10.52 -19.96 14.97
C ASP A 264 11.55 -19.38 15.95
N GLY A 265 11.98 -20.21 16.92
CA GLY A 265 12.99 -19.85 17.91
C GLY A 265 12.43 -19.38 19.25
N SER A 266 13.29 -18.77 20.07
CA SER A 266 12.91 -18.23 21.39
C SER A 266 11.98 -17.02 21.25
N PRO A 267 11.25 -16.60 22.31
CA PRO A 267 10.44 -15.39 22.26
C PRO A 267 11.18 -14.16 21.73
N VAL A 268 12.47 -14.02 22.08
CA VAL A 268 13.35 -12.94 21.59
C VAL A 268 13.61 -13.06 20.09
N ASP A 269 13.92 -14.26 19.59
CA ASP A 269 14.17 -14.49 18.15
C ASP A 269 12.93 -14.23 17.30
N ARG A 270 11.76 -14.62 17.81
CA ARG A 270 10.46 -14.40 17.16
C ARG A 270 10.14 -12.91 17.07
N VAL A 271 10.25 -12.19 18.18
CA VAL A 271 10.03 -10.73 18.22
C VAL A 271 11.01 -10.00 17.32
N LYS A 272 12.30 -10.38 17.35
CA LYS A 272 13.31 -9.81 16.45
C LYS A 272 12.98 -10.05 14.98
N SER A 273 12.52 -11.25 14.63
CA SER A 273 12.12 -11.58 13.25
C SER A 273 10.91 -10.75 12.82
N PHE A 274 9.89 -10.64 13.68
CA PHE A 274 8.72 -9.79 13.44
C PHE A 274 9.10 -8.32 13.21
N LEU A 275 9.92 -7.75 14.10
CA LEU A 275 10.38 -6.37 14.00
C LEU A 275 11.36 -6.11 12.86
N SER A 276 11.94 -7.15 12.25
CA SER A 276 12.79 -7.00 11.06
C SER A 276 11.98 -6.71 9.78
N THR A 277 10.68 -6.98 9.79
CA THR A 277 9.77 -6.71 8.68
C THR A 277 9.11 -5.34 8.83
N LYS A 278 8.82 -4.67 7.71
CA LYS A 278 8.12 -3.38 7.75
C LYS A 278 6.68 -3.58 8.19
N ALA A 279 6.01 -4.62 7.71
CA ALA A 279 4.64 -4.95 8.12
C ALA A 279 4.52 -5.23 9.63
N GLY A 280 5.52 -5.89 10.23
CA GLY A 280 5.54 -6.11 11.67
C GLY A 280 5.68 -4.81 12.47
N GLN A 281 6.59 -3.92 12.05
CA GLN A 281 6.72 -2.60 12.65
C GLN A 281 5.44 -1.76 12.48
N GLU A 282 4.85 -1.75 11.28
CA GLU A 282 3.59 -1.04 10.98
C GLU A 282 2.46 -1.48 11.91
N ALA A 283 2.27 -2.79 12.09
CA ALA A 283 1.22 -3.32 12.94
C ALA A 283 1.44 -3.01 14.42
N LEU A 284 2.70 -3.10 14.89
CA LEU A 284 3.02 -2.75 16.28
C LEU A 284 2.78 -1.27 16.57
N ILE A 285 3.17 -0.40 15.64
CA ILE A 285 2.97 1.04 15.75
C ILE A 285 1.49 1.38 15.64
N TYR A 286 0.75 0.76 14.72
CA TYR A 286 -0.69 0.95 14.60
C TYR A 286 -1.39 0.59 15.91
N PHE A 287 -1.09 -0.58 16.48
CA PHE A 287 -1.63 -1.00 17.75
C PHE A 287 -1.31 0.00 18.87
N ALA A 288 -0.05 0.37 19.05
CA ALA A 288 0.33 1.35 20.07
C ALA A 288 -0.34 2.72 19.87
N ALA A 289 -0.34 3.26 18.66
CA ALA A 289 -0.83 4.61 18.41
C ALA A 289 -2.36 4.71 18.37
N VAL A 290 -3.02 3.71 17.79
CA VAL A 290 -4.47 3.73 17.53
C VAL A 290 -5.26 2.99 18.59
N GLU A 291 -4.83 1.80 18.98
CA GLU A 291 -5.59 0.94 19.90
C GLU A 291 -5.32 1.28 21.37
N VAL A 292 -4.21 1.99 21.63
CA VAL A 292 -3.80 2.36 22.99
C VAL A 292 -3.74 3.87 23.18
N ALA A 293 -2.87 4.59 22.45
CA ALA A 293 -2.65 6.02 22.69
C ALA A 293 -3.89 6.88 22.42
N LEU A 294 -4.64 6.59 21.35
CA LEU A 294 -5.83 7.36 20.96
C LEU A 294 -7.02 7.20 21.94
N PRO A 295 -7.41 5.99 22.38
CA PRO A 295 -8.50 5.81 23.35
C PRO A 295 -8.10 6.15 24.79
N PHE A 296 -6.82 5.98 25.18
CA PHE A 296 -6.37 6.12 26.58
C PHE A 296 -5.39 7.27 26.79
N THR A 297 -5.72 8.45 26.26
CA THR A 297 -4.83 9.63 26.34
C THR A 297 -4.47 10.03 27.77
N ASP A 298 -5.37 9.82 28.73
CA ASP A 298 -5.15 10.22 30.12
C ASP A 298 -4.22 9.24 30.83
N ASN A 299 -4.35 7.93 30.59
CA ASN A 299 -3.34 6.96 31.04
C ASN A 299 -1.98 7.27 30.40
N LEU A 300 -1.94 7.60 29.12
CA LEU A 300 -0.68 7.92 28.43
C LEU A 300 -0.01 9.18 28.99
N ALA A 301 -0.79 10.18 29.42
CA ALA A 301 -0.27 11.39 30.05
C ALA A 301 0.27 11.14 31.47
N GLN A 302 -0.35 10.21 32.21
CA GLN A 302 -0.03 9.94 33.61
C GLN A 302 1.04 8.84 33.79
N ALA A 303 1.09 7.86 32.88
CA ALA A 303 2.01 6.74 32.98
C ALA A 303 3.44 7.10 32.54
N SER A 304 4.42 6.47 33.19
CA SER A 304 5.83 6.47 32.81
C SER A 304 6.30 5.02 32.58
N GLY A 305 5.89 4.42 31.46
CA GLY A 305 6.16 3.01 31.13
C GLY A 305 5.27 1.98 31.82
N ASN A 306 5.52 0.68 31.55
CA ASN A 306 4.75 -0.47 32.02
C ASN A 306 3.27 -0.48 31.59
N TRP A 307 2.94 0.21 30.49
CA TRP A 307 1.56 0.34 30.05
C TRP A 307 0.93 -1.04 29.76
N MET A 308 1.71 -1.96 29.17
CA MET A 308 1.23 -3.29 28.76
C MET A 308 0.83 -4.11 29.98
N SER A 309 1.68 -4.08 31.01
CA SER A 309 1.39 -4.73 32.29
C SER A 309 0.13 -4.17 32.93
N SER A 310 -0.04 -2.84 32.90
CA SER A 310 -1.24 -2.17 33.43
C SER A 310 -2.51 -2.52 32.64
N LEU A 311 -2.43 -2.54 31.30
CA LEU A 311 -3.55 -2.92 30.43
C LEU A 311 -3.97 -4.37 30.65
N LEU A 312 -3.02 -5.30 30.69
CA LEU A 312 -3.31 -6.71 30.94
C LEU A 312 -3.84 -6.94 32.35
N ALA A 313 -3.35 -6.20 33.35
CA ALA A 313 -3.87 -6.27 34.71
C ALA A 313 -5.31 -5.75 34.81
N SER A 314 -5.68 -4.70 34.07
CA SER A 314 -7.03 -4.15 34.07
C SER A 314 -8.05 -4.99 33.29
N THR A 315 -7.59 -5.89 32.40
CA THR A 315 -8.44 -6.60 31.43
C THR A 315 -8.36 -8.12 31.49
N GLY A 316 -7.41 -8.66 32.28
CA GLY A 316 -6.85 -10.00 32.10
C GLY A 316 -7.85 -11.12 31.90
N SER A 317 -8.87 -11.24 32.77
CA SER A 317 -9.81 -12.36 32.67
C SER A 317 -10.71 -12.32 31.44
N GLU A 318 -11.09 -11.14 30.96
CA GLU A 318 -11.95 -10.98 29.78
C GLU A 318 -11.15 -11.06 28.49
N ALA A 319 -9.96 -10.44 28.45
CA ALA A 319 -9.08 -10.50 27.29
C ALA A 319 -8.59 -11.93 27.02
N GLU A 320 -8.20 -12.67 28.06
CA GLU A 320 -7.79 -14.07 27.95
C GLU A 320 -8.93 -14.98 27.45
N LYS A 321 -10.15 -14.76 27.96
CA LYS A 321 -11.34 -15.51 27.53
C LYS A 321 -11.65 -15.29 26.07
N ARG A 322 -11.61 -14.03 25.59
CA ARG A 322 -11.85 -13.69 24.18
C ARG A 322 -10.75 -14.20 23.28
N PHE A 323 -9.49 -14.10 23.70
CA PHE A 323 -8.35 -14.67 23.00
C PHE A 323 -8.53 -16.17 22.75
N GLY A 324 -8.97 -16.92 23.76
CA GLY A 324 -9.25 -18.35 23.64
C GLY A 324 -10.34 -18.73 22.62
N GLN A 325 -11.16 -17.78 22.16
CA GLN A 325 -12.21 -18.04 21.15
C GLN A 325 -11.65 -18.18 19.73
N PHE A 326 -10.48 -17.60 19.43
CA PHE A 326 -9.86 -17.66 18.10
C PHE A 326 -8.46 -18.26 18.08
N ALA A 327 -7.72 -18.23 19.19
CA ALA A 327 -6.37 -18.79 19.27
C ALA A 327 -6.41 -20.32 19.33
N GLN A 328 -6.11 -20.98 18.20
CA GLN A 328 -6.08 -22.44 18.11
C GLN A 328 -4.65 -22.98 18.15
N GLY A 329 -4.35 -23.78 19.18
CA GLY A 329 -3.14 -24.60 19.26
C GLY A 329 -1.87 -23.94 19.80
N GLU A 330 -1.86 -22.63 20.06
CA GLU A 330 -0.80 -21.98 20.85
C GLU A 330 -1.28 -21.73 22.28
N SER A 331 -0.36 -21.87 23.24
CA SER A 331 -0.71 -21.66 24.65
C SER A 331 -0.79 -20.15 24.97
N LEU A 332 -1.75 -19.76 25.80
CA LEU A 332 -1.83 -18.40 26.34
C LEU A 332 -0.52 -17.97 27.01
N GLU A 333 0.18 -18.91 27.64
CA GLU A 333 1.49 -18.68 28.25
C GLU A 333 2.57 -18.32 27.22
N THR A 334 2.57 -18.96 26.05
CA THR A 334 3.45 -18.58 24.93
C THR A 334 3.19 -17.14 24.50
N ALA A 335 1.92 -16.76 24.34
CA ALA A 335 1.54 -15.41 23.94
C ALA A 335 1.96 -14.38 25.00
N LYS A 336 1.76 -14.67 26.29
CA LYS A 336 2.22 -13.81 27.40
C LYS A 336 3.73 -13.63 27.42
N GLY A 337 4.50 -14.70 27.18
CA GLY A 337 5.98 -14.62 27.10
C GLY A 337 6.48 -13.75 25.95
N ILE A 338 5.80 -13.81 24.79
CA ILE A 338 6.09 -12.92 23.65
C ILE A 338 5.70 -11.48 23.97
N LEU A 339 4.52 -11.25 24.57
CA LEU A 339 4.10 -9.91 25.01
C LEU A 339 5.08 -9.28 25.99
N GLN A 340 5.58 -10.06 26.95
CA GLN A 340 6.60 -9.60 27.88
C GLN A 340 7.89 -9.19 27.17
N THR A 341 8.25 -9.86 26.07
CA THR A 341 9.41 -9.51 25.25
C THR A 341 9.16 -8.25 24.40
N LEU A 342 7.91 -8.02 23.97
CA LEU A 342 7.51 -6.84 23.20
C LEU A 342 7.32 -5.57 24.04
N SER A 343 7.11 -5.71 25.35
CA SER A 343 6.70 -4.62 26.23
C SER A 343 7.62 -3.41 26.11
N GLN A 344 8.93 -3.62 26.09
CA GLN A 344 9.92 -2.54 25.96
C GLN A 344 9.79 -1.79 24.63
N SER A 345 9.65 -2.49 23.51
CA SER A 345 9.46 -1.85 22.19
C SER A 345 8.15 -1.07 22.14
N LEU A 346 7.11 -1.61 22.78
CA LEU A 346 5.82 -0.96 22.85
C LEU A 346 5.81 0.29 23.75
N ASP A 347 6.43 0.22 24.93
CA ASP A 347 6.66 1.38 25.80
C ASP A 347 7.37 2.50 25.02
N GLN A 348 8.43 2.16 24.29
CA GLN A 348 9.17 3.12 23.45
C GLN A 348 8.29 3.77 22.38
N ILE A 349 7.47 2.99 21.67
CA ILE A 349 6.57 3.51 20.64
C ILE A 349 5.52 4.44 21.27
N LEU A 350 4.97 4.07 22.42
CA LEU A 350 3.98 4.90 23.12
C LEU A 350 4.57 6.21 23.65
N ASP A 351 5.79 6.18 24.18
CA ASP A 351 6.52 7.38 24.58
C ASP A 351 6.77 8.31 23.37
N GLN A 352 7.17 7.75 22.23
CA GLN A 352 7.34 8.51 20.99
C GLN A 352 6.00 9.05 20.46
N THR A 353 4.92 8.26 20.56
CA THR A 353 3.57 8.67 20.17
C THR A 353 3.06 9.79 21.06
N ARG A 354 3.26 9.71 22.38
CA ARG A 354 2.92 10.75 23.36
C ARG A 354 3.54 12.09 22.99
N ASN A 355 4.81 12.09 22.62
CA ASN A 355 5.54 13.30 22.20
C ASN A 355 5.00 13.90 20.88
N ASN A 356 4.25 13.12 20.09
CA ASN A 356 3.67 13.53 18.80
C ASN A 356 2.14 13.46 18.79
N LEU A 357 1.49 13.36 19.96
CA LEU A 357 0.08 12.99 20.08
C LEU A 357 -0.85 14.01 19.42
N ARG A 358 -0.56 15.31 19.60
CA ARG A 358 -1.38 16.39 19.03
C ARG A 358 -1.31 16.45 17.50
N PRO A 359 -0.12 16.50 16.87
CA PRO A 359 -0.01 16.35 15.41
C PRO A 359 -0.63 15.06 14.87
N PHE A 360 -0.50 13.96 15.60
CA PHE A 360 -1.10 12.67 15.25
C PHE A 360 -2.63 12.72 15.21
N ILE A 361 -3.27 13.26 16.25
CA ILE A 361 -4.73 13.41 16.32
C ILE A 361 -5.24 14.31 15.20
N GLU A 362 -4.63 15.49 15.01
CA GLU A 362 -5.04 16.46 13.99
C GLU A 362 -5.00 15.86 12.57
N LYS A 363 -3.95 15.09 12.24
CA LYS A 363 -3.82 14.45 10.93
C LYS A 363 -4.73 13.24 10.76
N THR A 364 -4.97 12.46 11.81
CA THR A 364 -5.92 11.34 11.78
C THR A 364 -7.33 11.84 11.44
N GLN A 365 -7.74 12.97 12.01
CA GLN A 365 -9.03 13.62 11.71
C GLN A 365 -9.17 14.07 10.26
N GLN A 366 -8.09 14.60 9.65
CA GLN A 366 -8.11 15.06 8.26
C GLN A 366 -8.35 13.94 7.25
N VAL A 367 -8.08 12.68 7.62
CA VAL A 367 -8.23 11.51 6.73
C VAL A 367 -9.55 10.77 6.93
N LEU A 368 -10.25 11.02 8.05
CA LEU A 368 -11.56 10.46 8.36
C LEU A 368 -12.79 11.40 8.09
N PRO A 369 -12.74 12.49 7.29
CA PRO A 369 -13.80 13.49 7.27
C PRO A 369 -15.13 12.96 6.73
N SER A 370 -15.14 11.90 5.91
CA SER A 370 -16.36 11.27 5.39
C SER A 370 -17.06 10.33 6.38
N ILE A 371 -16.43 9.94 7.49
CA ILE A 371 -17.02 9.10 8.54
C ILE A 371 -17.49 9.97 9.73
N MET A 372 -16.86 11.13 9.94
CA MET A 372 -17.06 12.01 11.10
C MET A 372 -18.16 13.09 10.93
N ASN A 373 -19.21 12.86 10.13
CA ASN A 373 -20.34 13.81 10.05
C ASN A 373 -21.18 13.90 11.34
N VAL A 374 -20.82 13.15 12.37
CA VAL A 374 -21.43 13.20 13.69
C VAL A 374 -20.28 13.20 14.68
N THR A 375 -20.10 14.31 15.40
CA THR A 375 -19.64 14.42 16.80
C THR A 375 -18.46 15.36 17.13
N ASP A 376 -18.65 16.02 18.27
CA ASP A 376 -17.89 17.13 18.85
C ASP A 376 -16.75 16.68 19.80
N SER A 377 -16.44 15.37 19.87
CA SER A 377 -15.39 14.81 20.75
C SER A 377 -14.22 14.26 19.94
N VAL A 378 -13.05 14.86 20.17
CA VAL A 378 -11.91 14.89 19.24
C VAL A 378 -11.16 13.54 19.09
N THR A 379 -11.24 12.60 20.04
CA THR A 379 -10.44 11.35 19.98
C THR A 379 -11.25 10.05 20.14
N GLY A 380 -12.28 10.01 21.00
CA GLY A 380 -13.11 8.81 21.18
C GLY A 380 -13.91 8.42 19.93
N GLY A 381 -14.41 9.43 19.20
CA GLY A 381 -15.09 9.22 17.91
C GLY A 381 -14.17 8.72 16.80
N ALA A 382 -12.88 9.11 16.84
CA ALA A 382 -11.90 8.65 15.86
C ALA A 382 -11.53 7.17 16.06
N ALA A 383 -11.28 6.73 17.30
CA ALA A 383 -11.03 5.32 17.61
C ALA A 383 -12.21 4.44 17.20
N THR A 384 -13.43 4.82 17.60
CA THR A 384 -14.66 4.09 17.23
C THR A 384 -14.87 3.99 15.72
N ALA A 385 -14.53 5.04 14.97
CA ALA A 385 -14.65 5.04 13.51
C ALA A 385 -13.61 4.12 12.84
N LEU A 386 -12.42 4.01 13.43
CA LEU A 386 -11.36 3.13 12.98
C LEU A 386 -11.69 1.66 13.25
N ASP A 387 -12.36 1.36 14.37
CA ASP A 387 -12.83 0.01 14.71
C ASP A 387 -13.85 -0.57 13.71
N LEU A 388 -14.49 0.28 12.89
CA LEU A 388 -15.40 -0.16 11.83
C LEU A 388 -14.68 -0.62 10.56
N LEU A 389 -13.39 -0.32 10.43
CA LEU A 389 -12.60 -0.66 9.25
C LEU A 389 -11.91 -2.01 9.45
N PRO A 390 -11.81 -2.84 8.40
CA PRO A 390 -11.17 -4.15 8.50
C PRO A 390 -9.64 -4.03 8.46
N ILE A 391 -9.07 -3.32 9.44
CA ILE A 391 -7.65 -2.97 9.50
C ILE A 391 -6.83 -4.16 9.98
N TRP A 392 -7.31 -4.94 10.94
CA TRP A 392 -6.55 -6.10 11.42
C TRP A 392 -6.49 -7.21 10.39
N LYS A 393 -7.53 -7.40 9.58
CA LYS A 393 -7.51 -8.27 8.39
C LYS A 393 -6.42 -7.83 7.41
N LEU A 394 -6.30 -6.53 7.13
CA LEU A 394 -5.24 -5.98 6.27
C LEU A 394 -3.84 -6.18 6.88
N LEU A 395 -3.62 -5.74 8.12
CA LEU A 395 -2.32 -5.79 8.79
C LEU A 395 -1.83 -7.23 8.98
N CYS A 396 -2.71 -8.16 9.37
CA CYS A 396 -2.33 -9.57 9.53
C CYS A 396 -1.94 -10.22 8.20
N ALA A 397 -2.66 -9.94 7.11
CA ALA A 397 -2.29 -10.45 5.79
C ALA A 397 -0.94 -9.90 5.32
N ARG A 398 -0.64 -8.62 5.60
CA ARG A 398 0.67 -8.01 5.32
C ARG A 398 1.81 -8.63 6.13
N ILE A 399 1.60 -8.83 7.45
CA ILE A 399 2.58 -9.52 8.30
C ILE A 399 2.85 -10.93 7.76
N ALA A 400 1.79 -11.67 7.41
CA ALA A 400 1.92 -13.02 6.87
C ALA A 400 2.67 -13.02 5.53
N ALA A 401 2.41 -12.06 4.64
CA ALA A 401 3.10 -11.92 3.36
C ALA A 401 4.60 -11.65 3.53
N GLU A 402 4.99 -10.68 4.38
CA GLU A 402 6.41 -10.37 4.63
C GLU A 402 7.12 -11.49 5.42
N ALA A 403 6.40 -12.25 6.25
CA ALA A 403 6.93 -13.46 6.87
C ALA A 403 7.22 -14.55 5.82
N CYS A 404 6.30 -14.78 4.86
CA CYS A 404 6.53 -15.71 3.75
C CYS A 404 7.76 -15.30 2.92
N ALA A 405 7.87 -14.02 2.60
CA ALA A 405 9.02 -13.48 1.88
C ALA A 405 10.34 -13.66 2.64
N THR A 406 10.33 -13.41 3.95
CA THR A 406 11.50 -13.61 4.82
C THR A 406 11.90 -15.09 4.91
N LYS A 407 10.92 -16.00 5.01
CA LYS A 407 11.15 -17.45 5.02
C LYS A 407 11.68 -17.94 3.66
N ALA A 408 11.18 -17.40 2.55
CA ALA A 408 11.62 -17.78 1.20
C ALA A 408 13.07 -17.38 0.90
N ALA A 409 13.55 -16.32 1.55
CA ALA A 409 14.91 -15.80 1.40
C ALA A 409 15.97 -16.53 2.24
N ARG A 410 15.55 -17.43 3.14
CA ARG A 410 16.42 -18.33 3.92
C ARG A 410 16.57 -19.65 3.17
#